data_AF-A0A2K3D4H2-F1
#
_entry.id   AF-A0A2K3D4H2-F1
#
_cell.length_a   1.000
_cell.length_b   1.000
_cell.length_c   1.000
_cell.angle_alpha   90.00
_cell.angle_beta   90.00
_cell.angle_gamma   90.00
#
_symmetry.space_group_name_H-M   'P 1'
#
loop_
_entity.id
_entity.type
_entity.pdbx_description
1 polymer ?
#
loop_
_entity_poly.entity_id
_entity_poly.type
_entity_poly.pdbx_seq_one_letter_code
_entity_poly.pdbx_strand_id
1 'polypeptide(L)'
;MQNALAKEHFDRIDNAPERRRTGKNKDKYEMLPYPGNTLMDEADLKGMLRAMALFIKHLNARGYMHFDLKPANLLYDIAPDGSKVFRVCDFNLAVKTDSNGRVARAQGGTRGFWAWETYCQLEGLEVKHPITRAADVASMGLVLADAAGLHCLGGGTQAYLEYLRDLPRRTPPALKELIEWMVAEDPAARPTPDQILAHRWLTE
;
A
#
# COMPACT_ATOMS: atom_id res chain seq x y z
N MET A 1 -4.06 -7.48 31.11
CA MET A 1 -4.87 -8.52 30.43
C MET A 1 -4.75 -8.51 28.90
N GLN A 2 -4.41 -7.37 28.25
CA GLN A 2 -4.21 -7.26 26.79
C GLN A 2 -2.91 -7.88 26.21
N ASN A 3 -1.92 -8.23 27.05
CA ASN A 3 -0.63 -8.77 26.60
C ASN A 3 -0.59 -10.30 26.42
N ALA A 4 -1.60 -11.04 26.90
CA ALA A 4 -1.60 -12.50 26.82
C ALA A 4 -2.08 -13.03 25.45
N LEU A 5 -3.08 -12.38 24.86
CA LEU A 5 -3.66 -12.75 23.56
C LEU A 5 -2.71 -12.47 22.38
N ALA A 6 -1.87 -11.43 22.48
CA ALA A 6 -0.87 -11.15 21.47
C ALA A 6 0.25 -12.19 21.48
N LYS A 7 0.68 -12.64 22.68
CA LYS A 7 1.79 -13.60 22.84
C LYS A 7 1.40 -15.02 22.36
N GLU A 8 0.18 -15.46 22.67
CA GLU A 8 -0.35 -16.76 22.19
C GLU A 8 -0.46 -16.84 20.66
N HIS A 9 -0.60 -15.70 19.98
CA HIS A 9 -0.71 -15.67 18.53
C HIS A 9 0.65 -15.83 17.83
N PHE A 10 1.73 -15.35 18.45
CA PHE A 10 3.10 -15.47 17.95
C PHE A 10 3.72 -16.84 18.25
N ASP A 11 3.48 -17.43 19.43
CA ASP A 11 4.02 -18.76 19.78
C ASP A 11 3.47 -19.89 18.86
N ARG A 12 2.33 -19.66 18.21
CA ARG A 12 1.75 -20.55 17.19
C ARG A 12 2.40 -20.45 15.80
N ILE A 13 3.11 -19.36 15.51
CA ILE A 13 3.79 -19.14 14.23
C ILE A 13 5.15 -19.84 14.24
N ASP A 14 5.85 -19.79 15.37
CA ASP A 14 7.21 -20.33 15.50
C ASP A 14 7.25 -21.87 15.64
N ASN A 15 6.14 -22.52 16.01
CA ASN A 15 6.09 -23.97 16.31
C ASN A 15 5.08 -24.77 15.47
N ALA A 16 4.57 -24.24 14.35
CA ALA A 16 3.62 -25.00 13.52
C ALA A 16 4.34 -26.09 12.70
N PRO A 17 3.91 -27.38 12.76
CA PRO A 17 4.46 -28.42 11.91
C PRO A 17 4.17 -28.08 10.44
N GLU A 18 5.11 -28.38 9.53
CA GLU A 18 5.04 -28.05 8.10
C GLU A 18 3.62 -28.24 7.54
N ARG A 19 2.89 -27.13 7.36
CA ARG A 19 1.52 -27.18 6.86
C ARG A 19 1.54 -27.09 5.34
N ARG A 20 1.13 -28.19 4.71
CA ARG A 20 0.71 -28.23 3.30
C ARG A 20 -0.18 -27.04 2.97
N ARG A 21 0.23 -26.25 1.97
CA ARG A 21 -0.56 -25.18 1.34
C ARG A 21 -1.92 -25.75 0.92
N THR A 22 -2.98 -25.33 1.60
CA THR A 22 -4.36 -25.41 1.07
C THR A 22 -5.04 -24.08 1.37
N GLY A 23 -5.22 -23.26 0.34
CA GLY A 23 -5.88 -21.96 0.44
C GLY A 23 -7.38 -22.12 0.63
N LYS A 24 -7.84 -22.18 1.89
CA LYS A 24 -9.27 -22.25 2.24
C LYS A 24 -9.77 -21.14 3.18
N ASN A 25 -8.98 -20.07 3.38
CA ASN A 25 -9.40 -18.89 4.16
C ASN A 25 -9.53 -17.61 3.30
N LYS A 26 -9.50 -17.74 1.97
CA LYS A 26 -9.80 -16.62 1.05
C LYS A 26 -11.31 -16.35 0.94
N ASP A 27 -12.15 -17.24 1.47
CA ASP A 27 -13.56 -17.34 1.12
C ASP A 27 -14.49 -16.50 2.03
N LYS A 28 -13.92 -15.66 2.92
CA LYS A 28 -14.68 -14.80 3.85
C LYS A 28 -14.57 -13.30 3.58
N TYR A 29 -13.80 -12.90 2.58
CA TYR A 29 -13.66 -11.50 2.20
C TYR A 29 -13.98 -11.39 0.71
N GLU A 30 -14.91 -10.52 0.36
CA GLU A 30 -15.09 -10.18 -1.04
C GLU A 30 -13.80 -9.48 -1.52
N MET A 31 -13.17 -10.05 -2.55
CA MET A 31 -12.17 -9.29 -3.30
C MET A 31 -12.86 -8.06 -3.88
N LEU A 32 -12.16 -6.92 -3.92
CA LEU A 32 -12.67 -5.72 -4.58
C LEU A 32 -13.32 -6.10 -5.93
N PRO A 33 -14.56 -5.66 -6.20
CA PRO A 33 -15.18 -5.86 -7.50
C PRO A 33 -14.38 -5.01 -8.50
N TYR A 34 -13.34 -5.59 -9.06
CA TYR A 34 -12.52 -4.96 -10.09
C TYR A 34 -12.76 -5.62 -11.45
N PRO A 35 -13.93 -5.43 -12.09
CA PRO A 35 -14.00 -5.37 -13.53
C PRO A 35 -13.94 -3.90 -13.96
N GLY A 36 -12.72 -3.33 -13.99
CA GLY A 36 -12.28 -2.24 -14.87
C GLY A 36 -13.13 -0.98 -15.13
N ASN A 37 -14.20 -0.67 -14.40
CA ASN A 37 -15.17 0.35 -14.84
C ASN A 37 -15.79 1.24 -13.76
N THR A 38 -15.28 1.28 -12.53
CA THR A 38 -15.86 2.22 -11.55
C THR A 38 -14.79 2.90 -10.73
N LEU A 39 -14.72 4.22 -10.88
CA LEU A 39 -14.12 5.11 -9.89
C LEU A 39 -14.70 4.73 -8.52
N MET A 40 -13.85 4.48 -7.54
CA MET A 40 -14.32 4.42 -6.16
C MET A 40 -14.87 5.81 -5.78
N ASP A 41 -15.96 5.82 -5.01
CA ASP A 41 -16.41 7.08 -4.44
C ASP A 41 -15.38 7.60 -3.43
N GLU A 42 -15.50 8.88 -3.10
CA GLU A 42 -14.54 9.55 -2.23
C GLU A 42 -14.49 8.93 -0.82
N ALA A 43 -15.62 8.44 -0.30
CA ALA A 43 -15.67 7.82 1.02
C ALA A 43 -14.87 6.51 1.05
N ASP A 44 -15.00 5.69 0.01
CA ASP A 44 -14.24 4.46 -0.19
C ASP A 44 -12.74 4.74 -0.34
N LEU A 45 -12.36 5.74 -1.16
CA LEU A 45 -10.95 6.12 -1.31
C LEU A 45 -10.34 6.57 0.03
N LYS A 46 -11.08 7.36 0.83
CA LYS A 46 -10.66 7.77 2.18
C LYS A 46 -10.55 6.57 3.13
N GLY A 47 -11.53 5.66 3.12
CA GLY A 47 -11.52 4.45 3.93
C GLY A 47 -10.33 3.55 3.61
N MET A 48 -10.07 3.34 2.32
CA MET A 48 -8.94 2.57 1.80
C MET A 48 -7.60 3.19 2.20
N LEU A 49 -7.43 4.50 2.00
CA LEU A 49 -6.19 5.19 2.38
C LEU A 49 -5.94 5.14 3.90
N ARG A 50 -6.98 5.35 4.72
CA ARG A 50 -6.87 5.23 6.19
C ARG A 50 -6.40 3.84 6.59
N ALA A 51 -6.98 2.79 6.01
CA ALA A 51 -6.60 1.42 6.30
C ALA A 51 -5.13 1.14 5.96
N MET A 52 -4.69 1.55 4.76
CA MET A 52 -3.29 1.39 4.35
C MET A 52 -2.33 2.20 5.23
N ALA A 53 -2.64 3.47 5.53
CA ALA A 53 -1.77 4.34 6.31
C ALA A 53 -1.62 3.85 7.75
N LEU A 54 -2.71 3.44 8.41
CA LEU A 54 -2.65 2.84 9.75
C LEU A 54 -1.85 1.54 9.76
N PHE A 55 -2.00 0.73 8.72
CA PHE A 55 -1.27 -0.52 8.57
C PHE A 55 0.24 -0.30 8.37
N ILE A 56 0.64 0.59 7.45
CA ILE A 56 2.04 0.93 7.21
C ILE A 56 2.65 1.60 8.44
N LYS A 57 1.92 2.47 9.14
CA LYS A 57 2.35 3.01 10.44
C LYS A 57 2.69 1.88 11.43
N HIS A 58 1.84 0.87 11.51
CA HIS A 58 2.02 -0.27 12.42
C HIS A 58 3.22 -1.15 12.05
N LEU A 59 3.45 -1.40 10.75
CA LEU A 59 4.63 -2.13 10.26
C LEU A 59 5.91 -1.34 10.49
N ASN A 60 5.91 -0.04 10.19
CA ASN A 60 7.06 0.84 10.38
C ASN A 60 7.50 0.87 11.84
N ALA A 61 6.56 0.92 12.79
CA ALA A 61 6.84 0.88 14.22
C ALA A 61 7.52 -0.43 14.68
N ARG A 62 7.38 -1.52 13.91
CA ARG A 62 8.02 -2.83 14.16
C ARG A 62 9.30 -3.04 13.35
N GLY A 63 9.65 -2.08 12.49
CA GLY A 63 10.79 -2.17 11.61
C GLY A 63 10.60 -3.13 10.44
N TYR A 64 9.40 -3.18 9.87
CA TYR A 64 9.10 -3.96 8.67
C TYR A 64 8.63 -3.07 7.53
N MET A 65 8.90 -3.54 6.31
CA MET A 65 8.30 -3.07 5.06
C MET A 65 7.38 -4.15 4.49
N HIS A 66 6.38 -3.78 3.69
CA HIS A 66 5.43 -4.69 3.07
C HIS A 66 5.83 -5.18 1.67
N PHE A 67 6.37 -4.29 0.82
CA PHE A 67 6.80 -4.52 -0.57
C PHE A 67 5.73 -4.88 -1.62
N ASP A 68 4.54 -5.34 -1.23
CA ASP A 68 3.50 -5.76 -2.19
C ASP A 68 2.15 -5.10 -1.93
N LEU A 69 2.13 -3.79 -1.61
CA LEU A 69 0.86 -3.06 -1.55
C LEU A 69 0.28 -2.89 -2.96
N LYS A 70 -0.94 -3.40 -3.17
CA LYS A 70 -1.66 -3.39 -4.44
C LYS A 70 -3.16 -3.63 -4.21
N PRO A 71 -4.04 -3.35 -5.18
CA PRO A 71 -5.48 -3.55 -5.03
C PRO A 71 -5.87 -4.98 -4.63
N ALA A 72 -5.19 -6.00 -5.18
CA ALA A 72 -5.45 -7.41 -4.84
C ALA A 72 -5.13 -7.79 -3.39
N ASN A 73 -4.35 -6.95 -2.68
CA ASN A 73 -4.00 -7.12 -1.27
C ASN A 73 -4.83 -6.21 -0.34
N LEU A 74 -5.90 -5.60 -0.87
CA LEU A 74 -6.88 -4.84 -0.12
C LEU A 74 -8.20 -5.59 -0.10
N LEU A 75 -8.64 -5.92 1.11
CA LEU A 75 -9.92 -6.53 1.38
C LEU A 75 -10.86 -5.48 1.94
N TYR A 76 -12.15 -5.69 1.77
CA TYR A 76 -13.17 -4.90 2.46
C TYR A 76 -14.26 -5.81 3.01
N ASP A 77 -14.96 -5.31 4.02
CA ASP A 77 -16.19 -5.87 4.56
C ASP A 77 -17.25 -4.77 4.57
N ILE A 78 -18.52 -5.15 4.66
CA ILE A 78 -19.64 -4.20 4.77
C ILE A 78 -20.06 -4.10 6.24
N ALA A 79 -19.90 -2.92 6.83
CA ALA A 79 -20.35 -2.65 8.18
C ALA A 79 -21.89 -2.65 8.28
N PRO A 80 -22.47 -2.78 9.49
CA PRO A 80 -23.93 -2.75 9.67
C PRO A 80 -24.63 -1.50 9.14
N ASP A 81 -23.90 -0.38 9.03
CA ASP A 81 -24.39 0.89 8.46
C ASP A 81 -24.25 0.97 6.93
N GLY A 82 -23.76 -0.09 6.28
CA GLY A 82 -23.54 -0.17 4.84
C GLY A 82 -22.18 0.37 4.36
N SER A 83 -21.36 0.95 5.25
CA SER A 83 -20.04 1.47 4.88
C SER A 83 -19.01 0.36 4.66
N LYS A 84 -18.04 0.58 3.75
CA LYS A 84 -16.94 -0.36 3.52
C LYS A 84 -15.84 -0.18 4.57
N VAL A 85 -15.41 -1.29 5.16
CA VAL A 85 -14.29 -1.35 6.10
C VAL A 85 -13.12 -2.07 5.47
N PHE A 86 -12.09 -1.31 5.11
CA PHE A 86 -10.92 -1.82 4.38
C PHE A 86 -9.85 -2.41 5.31
N ARG A 87 -9.12 -3.41 4.81
CA ARG A 87 -7.99 -4.07 5.48
C ARG A 87 -6.91 -4.45 4.48
N VAL A 88 -5.65 -4.34 4.90
CA VAL A 88 -4.51 -4.86 4.12
C VAL A 88 -4.27 -6.32 4.47
N CYS A 89 -3.96 -7.14 3.47
CA CYS A 89 -3.60 -8.55 3.63
C CYS A 89 -2.31 -8.91 2.87
N ASP A 90 -1.84 -10.14 3.06
CA ASP A 90 -0.69 -10.77 2.39
C ASP A 90 0.68 -10.11 2.66
N PHE A 91 1.42 -10.72 3.60
CA PHE A 91 2.74 -10.27 4.05
C PHE A 91 3.89 -11.12 3.49
N ASN A 92 3.65 -11.88 2.42
CA ASN A 92 4.64 -12.84 1.92
C ASN A 92 5.96 -12.20 1.48
N LEU A 93 5.95 -10.90 1.16
CA LEU A 93 7.13 -10.12 0.79
C LEU A 93 7.59 -9.16 1.89
N ALA A 94 6.97 -9.21 3.08
CA ALA A 94 7.33 -8.31 4.16
C ALA A 94 8.72 -8.65 4.70
N VAL A 95 9.54 -7.62 4.92
CA VAL A 95 10.95 -7.78 5.31
C VAL A 95 11.33 -6.81 6.42
N LYS A 96 12.22 -7.28 7.28
CA LYS A 96 12.77 -6.47 8.37
C LYS A 96 13.78 -5.46 7.81
N THR A 97 13.66 -4.22 8.25
CA THR A 97 14.60 -3.13 7.90
C THR A 97 15.76 -3.06 8.88
N ASP A 98 16.86 -2.45 8.46
CA ASP A 98 17.94 -2.05 9.37
C ASP A 98 17.52 -0.92 10.35
N SER A 99 18.46 -0.47 11.19
CA SER A 99 18.24 0.62 12.15
C SER A 99 17.90 1.96 11.50
N ASN A 100 18.23 2.16 10.22
CA ASN A 100 17.92 3.34 9.45
C ASN A 100 16.62 3.19 8.63
N GLY A 101 15.87 2.09 8.82
CA GLY A 101 14.65 1.83 8.08
C GLY A 101 14.89 1.48 6.60
N ARG A 102 16.05 0.94 6.26
CA ARG A 102 16.45 0.57 4.90
C ARG A 102 16.49 -0.93 4.69
N VAL A 103 16.48 -1.33 3.41
CA VAL A 103 16.86 -2.67 2.98
C VAL A 103 17.87 -2.61 1.84
N ALA A 104 18.76 -3.59 1.77
CA ALA A 104 19.76 -3.68 0.70
C ALA A 104 19.13 -4.09 -0.63
N ARG A 105 18.11 -4.96 -0.61
CA ARG A 105 17.46 -5.50 -1.80
C ARG A 105 15.94 -5.52 -1.66
N ALA A 106 15.26 -5.05 -2.69
CA ALA A 106 13.83 -5.21 -2.89
C ALA A 106 13.44 -6.68 -2.92
N GLN A 107 12.26 -6.99 -2.38
CA GLN A 107 11.74 -8.35 -2.33
C GLN A 107 10.94 -8.75 -3.58
N GLY A 108 10.87 -7.86 -4.58
CA GLY A 108 9.98 -8.00 -5.73
C GLY A 108 8.66 -7.28 -5.49
N GLY A 109 7.55 -7.92 -5.84
CA GLY A 109 6.20 -7.36 -5.75
C GLY A 109 5.59 -7.10 -7.12
N THR A 110 4.58 -6.25 -7.16
CA THR A 110 3.83 -5.98 -8.39
C THR A 110 4.35 -4.71 -9.07
N ARG A 111 4.92 -4.87 -10.28
CA ARG A 111 5.62 -3.81 -11.04
C ARG A 111 4.92 -2.45 -11.02
N GLY A 112 3.63 -2.42 -11.35
CA GLY A 112 2.83 -1.19 -11.44
C GLY A 112 2.64 -0.42 -10.13
N PHE A 113 3.08 -0.97 -8.99
CA PHE A 113 2.97 -0.35 -7.67
C PHE A 113 4.33 -0.20 -6.97
N TRP A 114 5.44 -0.40 -7.68
CA TRP A 114 6.77 -0.18 -7.11
C TRP A 114 7.08 1.31 -6.97
N ALA A 115 7.68 1.70 -5.85
CA ALA A 115 8.37 2.98 -5.73
C ALA A 115 9.49 3.10 -6.77
N TRP A 116 9.85 4.32 -7.16
CA TRP A 116 10.85 4.56 -8.21
C TRP A 116 12.21 3.90 -7.92
N GLU A 117 12.71 4.02 -6.69
CA GLU A 117 13.96 3.39 -6.27
C GLU A 117 13.92 1.85 -6.31
N THR A 118 12.75 1.27 -6.02
CA THR A 118 12.51 -0.17 -6.11
C THR A 118 12.48 -0.61 -7.57
N TYR A 119 11.80 0.15 -8.43
CA TYR A 119 11.75 -0.07 -9.86
C TYR A 119 13.15 -0.05 -10.48
N CYS A 120 13.94 1.01 -10.20
CA CYS A 120 15.31 1.11 -10.67
C CYS A 120 16.15 -0.09 -10.26
N GLN A 121 16.07 -0.52 -8.99
CA GLN A 121 16.85 -1.66 -8.53
C GLN A 121 16.45 -2.98 -9.21
N LEU A 122 15.16 -3.24 -9.38
CA LEU A 122 14.66 -4.50 -9.95
C LEU A 122 14.84 -4.59 -11.47
N GLU A 123 14.81 -3.46 -12.18
CA GLU A 123 15.04 -3.39 -13.63
C GLU A 123 16.53 -3.19 -13.98
N GLY A 124 17.42 -3.14 -12.98
CA GLY A 124 18.87 -2.99 -13.20
C GLY A 124 19.29 -1.59 -13.70
N LEU A 125 18.49 -0.58 -13.38
CA LEU A 125 18.78 0.83 -13.68
C LEU A 125 19.60 1.47 -12.54
N GLU A 126 20.09 2.69 -12.78
CA GLU A 126 20.79 3.47 -11.77
C GLU A 126 19.87 3.79 -10.57
N VAL A 127 20.30 3.43 -9.37
CA VAL A 127 19.58 3.68 -8.12
C VAL A 127 20.13 4.94 -7.45
N LYS A 128 19.40 6.05 -7.56
CA LYS A 128 19.79 7.35 -6.97
C LYS A 128 19.57 7.41 -5.45
N HIS A 129 18.53 6.76 -4.96
CA HIS A 129 18.10 6.81 -3.56
C HIS A 129 18.01 5.41 -2.96
N PRO A 130 18.35 5.21 -1.68
CA PRO A 130 18.22 3.91 -1.04
C PRO A 130 16.76 3.52 -0.86
N ILE A 131 16.48 2.21 -0.89
CA ILE A 131 15.16 1.69 -0.57
C ILE A 131 14.93 1.82 0.95
N THR A 132 13.91 2.56 1.32
CA THR A 132 13.49 2.81 2.71
C THR A 132 12.03 2.42 2.90
N ARG A 133 11.54 2.45 4.15
CA ARG A 133 10.10 2.30 4.47
C ARG A 133 9.18 3.26 3.69
N ALA A 134 9.70 4.36 3.17
CA ALA A 134 8.93 5.27 2.31
C ALA A 134 8.60 4.66 0.93
N ALA A 135 9.18 3.51 0.56
CA ALA A 135 8.76 2.78 -0.64
C ALA A 135 7.31 2.30 -0.52
N ASP A 136 6.88 1.82 0.65
CA ASP A 136 5.48 1.44 0.88
C ASP A 136 4.55 2.66 0.82
N VAL A 137 5.04 3.86 1.14
CA VAL A 137 4.27 5.12 0.98
C VAL A 137 4.01 5.42 -0.49
N ALA A 138 5.01 5.27 -1.36
CA ALA A 138 4.81 5.40 -2.79
C ALA A 138 3.85 4.34 -3.32
N SER A 139 3.98 3.08 -2.89
CA SER A 139 3.03 2.03 -3.26
C SER A 139 1.59 2.36 -2.85
N MET A 140 1.36 2.91 -1.65
CA MET A 140 0.03 3.41 -1.25
C MET A 140 -0.49 4.50 -2.20
N GLY A 141 0.37 5.46 -2.58
CA GLY A 141 0.00 6.55 -3.47
C GLY A 141 -0.37 6.06 -4.87
N LEU A 142 0.33 5.04 -5.36
CA LEU A 142 0.05 4.39 -6.64
C LEU A 142 -1.25 3.59 -6.61
N VAL A 143 -1.53 2.87 -5.52
CA VAL A 143 -2.83 2.22 -5.32
C VAL A 143 -3.97 3.24 -5.31
N LEU A 144 -3.76 4.39 -4.67
CA LEU A 144 -4.74 5.46 -4.63
C LEU A 144 -4.97 6.11 -6.01
N ALA A 145 -3.89 6.32 -6.77
CA ALA A 145 -3.96 6.81 -8.15
C ALA A 145 -4.69 5.81 -9.07
N ASP A 146 -4.39 4.53 -8.93
CA ASP A 146 -5.06 3.44 -9.64
C ASP A 146 -6.57 3.49 -9.38
N ALA A 147 -6.99 3.54 -8.12
CA ALA A 147 -8.40 3.62 -7.72
C ALA A 147 -9.08 4.94 -8.12
N ALA A 148 -8.33 6.04 -8.22
CA ALA A 148 -8.79 7.32 -8.79
C ALA A 148 -8.99 7.28 -10.32
N GLY A 149 -8.79 6.11 -10.94
CA GLY A 149 -9.12 5.82 -12.34
C GLY A 149 -7.94 5.94 -13.29
N LEU A 150 -6.70 5.90 -12.78
CA LEU A 150 -5.50 5.89 -13.61
C LEU A 150 -5.34 4.58 -14.40
N HIS A 151 -5.79 3.44 -13.85
CA HIS A 151 -5.84 2.16 -14.58
C HIS A 151 -6.72 2.18 -15.84
N CYS A 152 -7.66 3.13 -15.91
CA CYS A 152 -8.51 3.35 -17.08
C CYS A 152 -7.82 4.20 -18.17
N LEU A 153 -6.62 4.72 -17.93
CA LEU A 153 -5.84 5.49 -18.91
C LEU A 153 -4.81 4.59 -19.61
N GLY A 154 -4.50 4.91 -20.87
CA GLY A 154 -3.45 4.22 -21.61
C GLY A 154 -2.10 4.33 -20.89
N GLY A 155 -1.58 3.19 -20.42
CA GLY A 155 -0.31 3.09 -19.68
C GLY A 155 -0.45 2.79 -18.17
N GLY A 156 -1.63 3.01 -17.58
CA GLY A 156 -1.93 2.66 -16.18
C GLY A 156 -1.01 3.32 -15.13
N THR A 157 -0.95 2.71 -13.94
CA THR A 157 -0.21 3.23 -12.78
C THR A 157 1.31 3.26 -12.97
N GLN A 158 1.84 2.35 -13.78
CA GLN A 158 3.25 2.34 -14.17
C GLN A 158 3.62 3.58 -15.00
N ALA A 159 2.79 3.95 -15.97
CA ALA A 159 3.02 5.09 -16.83
C ALA A 159 3.09 6.42 -16.07
N TYR A 160 2.36 6.54 -14.97
CA TYR A 160 2.36 7.74 -14.14
C TYR A 160 3.69 7.98 -13.43
N LEU A 161 4.40 6.91 -13.05
CA LEU A 161 5.76 7.05 -12.53
C LEU A 161 6.78 7.41 -13.61
N GLU A 162 6.65 6.79 -14.78
CA GLU A 162 7.66 6.91 -15.83
C GLU A 162 7.54 8.21 -16.64
N TYR A 163 6.33 8.66 -16.99
CA TYR A 163 6.17 9.75 -17.96
C TYR A 163 4.91 10.61 -17.81
N LEU A 164 3.79 10.08 -17.33
CA LEU A 164 2.53 10.85 -17.40
C LEU A 164 2.44 11.98 -16.40
N ARG A 165 2.91 11.81 -15.15
CA ARG A 165 2.81 12.77 -14.02
C ARG A 165 1.48 13.54 -13.89
N ASP A 166 0.44 13.16 -14.61
CA ASP A 166 -0.85 13.82 -14.69
C ASP A 166 -1.93 12.81 -14.33
N LEU A 167 -2.60 13.08 -13.22
CA LEU A 167 -3.82 12.38 -12.84
C LEU A 167 -4.99 12.88 -13.71
N PRO A 168 -6.05 12.06 -13.89
CA PRO A 168 -7.26 12.48 -14.60
C PRO A 168 -7.76 13.85 -14.10
N ARG A 169 -8.19 14.75 -15.01
CA ARG A 169 -8.68 16.10 -14.65
C ARG A 169 -9.81 16.11 -13.62
N ARG A 170 -10.56 15.01 -13.50
CA ARG A 170 -11.63 14.81 -12.52
C ARG A 170 -11.15 14.54 -11.09
N THR A 171 -9.85 14.33 -10.88
CA THR A 171 -9.28 14.05 -9.56
C THR A 171 -9.33 15.34 -8.72
N PRO A 172 -9.91 15.31 -7.49
CA PRO A 172 -9.93 16.48 -6.62
C PRO A 172 -8.51 17.05 -6.40
N PRO A 173 -8.32 18.39 -6.39
CA PRO A 173 -6.99 18.99 -6.26
C PRO A 173 -6.23 18.54 -5.01
N ALA A 174 -6.92 18.42 -3.87
CA ALA A 174 -6.31 17.96 -2.63
C ALA A 174 -5.92 16.46 -2.67
N LEU A 175 -6.63 15.63 -3.44
CA LEU A 175 -6.25 14.24 -3.69
C LEU A 175 -5.02 14.17 -4.60
N LYS A 176 -4.98 14.99 -5.66
CA LYS A 176 -3.84 15.09 -6.56
C LYS A 176 -2.56 15.46 -5.81
N GLU A 177 -2.62 16.52 -5.00
CA GLU A 177 -1.51 16.96 -4.15
C GLU A 177 -1.01 15.84 -3.23
N LEU A 178 -1.93 15.12 -2.57
CA LEU A 178 -1.57 14.03 -1.67
C LEU A 178 -0.88 12.87 -2.41
N ILE A 179 -1.43 12.44 -3.55
CA ILE A 179 -0.83 11.37 -4.36
C ILE A 179 0.57 11.77 -4.82
N GLU A 180 0.74 12.99 -5.34
CA GLU A 180 2.03 13.50 -5.79
C GLU A 180 3.06 13.56 -4.66
N TRP A 181 2.64 13.96 -3.46
CA TRP A 181 3.51 13.96 -2.28
C TRP A 181 3.91 12.54 -1.88
N MET A 182 2.97 11.59 -1.90
CA MET A 182 3.22 10.18 -1.59
C MET A 182 4.16 9.49 -2.58
N VAL A 183 4.15 9.89 -3.86
CA VAL A 183 4.96 9.27 -4.93
C VAL A 183 6.19 10.09 -5.35
N ALA A 184 6.62 11.04 -4.52
CA ALA A 184 7.82 11.84 -4.78
C ALA A 184 9.03 10.95 -5.11
N GLU A 185 9.85 11.36 -6.08
CA GLU A 185 11.02 10.59 -6.54
C GLU A 185 11.98 10.30 -5.38
N ASP A 186 12.33 11.34 -4.60
CA ASP A 186 13.12 11.20 -3.38
C ASP A 186 12.27 10.61 -2.25
N PRO A 187 12.62 9.43 -1.71
CA PRO A 187 11.90 8.83 -0.58
C PRO A 187 11.88 9.72 0.67
N ALA A 188 12.86 10.60 0.86
CA ALA A 188 12.91 11.52 1.99
C ALA A 188 11.90 12.68 1.89
N ALA A 189 11.41 12.98 0.69
CA ALA A 189 10.41 14.03 0.47
C ALA A 189 8.97 13.54 0.69
N ARG A 190 8.76 12.22 0.80
CA ARG A 190 7.43 11.61 0.97
C ARG A 190 6.88 11.85 2.38
N PRO A 191 5.55 11.92 2.54
CA PRO A 191 4.93 12.05 3.84
C PRO A 191 5.11 10.78 4.67
N THR A 192 5.18 10.95 5.97
CA THR A 192 4.99 9.86 6.92
C THR A 192 3.53 9.40 6.95
N PRO A 193 3.24 8.16 7.41
CA PRO A 193 1.87 7.72 7.64
C PRO A 193 1.05 8.67 8.53
N ASP A 194 1.68 9.29 9.53
CA ASP A 194 1.02 10.27 10.40
C ASP A 194 0.63 11.54 9.65
N GLN A 195 1.51 12.04 8.77
CA GLN A 195 1.20 13.19 7.92
C GLN A 195 0.09 12.88 6.91
N ILE A 196 0.05 11.66 6.35
CA ILE A 196 -1.04 11.20 5.48
C ILE A 196 -2.37 11.20 6.25
N LEU A 197 -2.37 10.64 7.47
CA LEU A 197 -3.57 10.56 8.31
C LEU A 197 -4.11 11.93 8.73
N ALA A 198 -3.25 12.94 8.78
CA ALA A 198 -3.59 14.33 9.10
C ALA A 198 -3.81 15.22 7.86
N HIS A 199 -3.69 14.68 6.65
CA HIS A 199 -3.80 15.47 5.42
C HIS A 199 -5.24 15.95 5.20
N ARG A 200 -5.41 17.20 4.75
CA ARG A 200 -6.72 17.87 4.61
C ARG A 200 -7.73 17.08 3.79
N TRP A 201 -7.30 16.46 2.69
CA TRP A 201 -8.17 15.62 1.86
C TRP A 201 -8.78 14.45 2.64
N LEU A 202 -8.08 13.93 3.66
CA LEU A 202 -8.56 12.80 4.46
C LEU A 202 -9.40 13.24 5.65
N THR A 203 -9.30 14.48 6.11
CA THR A 203 -9.93 14.96 7.35
C THR A 203 -11.11 15.89 7.14
N GLU A 204 -11.16 16.57 5.99
CA GLU A 204 -12.30 17.37 5.51
C GLU A 204 -13.29 16.49 4.74
#